data_AF-A0A5D2YWN2-F1
#
_entry.id   AF-A0A5D2YWN2-F1
#
_cell.length_a   1.000
_cell.length_b   1.000
_cell.length_c   1.000
_cell.angle_alpha   90.00
_cell.angle_beta   90.00
_cell.angle_gamma   90.00
#
_symmetry.space_group_name_H-M   'P 1'
#
loop_
_entity.id
_entity.type
_entity.pdbx_description
1 polymer ?
#
loop_
_entity_poly.entity_id
_entity_poly.type
_entity_poly.pdbx_seq_one_letter_code
_entity_poly.pdbx_strand_id
1 'polypeptide(L)'
;MFKLLSSPSTAPALFGGGLLGYVTYDCTHYYLHHGKPSKGYGQILKRYHLNHHFKVQNKGFGITSSIWDHVFGTFPATQVSDISR
;
A
#
# COMPACT_ATOMS: atom_id res chain seq x y z
N MET A 1 5.44 -7.92 28.12
CA MET A 1 5.72 -7.48 26.73
C MET A 1 5.04 -6.15 26.37
N PHE A 2 3.74 -5.94 26.66
CA PHE A 2 3.03 -4.67 26.39
C PHE A 2 3.39 -3.44 27.26
N LYS A 3 4.15 -3.62 28.35
CA LYS A 3 4.55 -2.52 29.25
C LYS A 3 5.77 -1.72 28.79
N LEU A 4 6.49 -2.17 27.76
CA LEU A 4 7.79 -1.57 27.39
C LEU A 4 7.72 -0.54 26.27
N LEU A 5 6.62 -0.48 25.50
CA LEU A 5 6.52 0.35 24.28
C LEU A 5 5.43 1.42 24.34
N SER A 6 4.46 1.29 25.25
CA SER A 6 3.34 2.24 25.39
C SER A 6 2.75 2.18 26.80
N SER A 7 2.13 3.26 27.26
CA SER A 7 1.39 3.24 28.53
C SER A 7 0.21 2.27 28.44
N PRO A 8 -0.23 1.66 29.55
CA PRO A 8 -1.44 0.82 29.55
C PRO A 8 -2.68 1.54 29.01
N SER A 9 -2.75 2.87 29.15
CA SER A 9 -3.85 3.68 28.63
C SER A 9 -3.81 3.88 27.11
N THR A 10 -2.64 3.81 26.48
CA THR A 10 -2.47 4.02 25.03
C THR A 10 -2.35 2.70 24.26
N ALA A 11 -1.97 1.61 24.93
CA ALA A 11 -1.82 0.29 24.33
C ALA A 11 -3.07 -0.20 23.56
N PRO A 12 -4.32 -0.05 24.06
CA PRO A 12 -5.50 -0.47 23.30
C PRO A 12 -5.71 0.33 22.01
N ALA A 13 -5.40 1.63 22.02
CA ALA A 13 -5.53 2.48 20.84
C ALA A 13 -4.49 2.13 19.77
N LEU A 14 -3.23 1.86 20.16
CA LEU A 14 -2.20 1.40 19.23
C LEU A 14 -2.53 0.04 18.64
N PHE A 15 -2.98 -0.90 19.46
CA PHE A 15 -3.39 -2.23 19.01
C PHE A 15 -4.60 -2.15 18.07
N GLY A 16 -5.66 -1.47 18.48
CA GLY A 16 -6.87 -1.30 17.67
C GLY A 16 -6.59 -0.56 16.36
N GLY A 17 -5.79 0.51 16.40
CA GLY A 17 -5.39 1.26 15.21
C GLY A 17 -4.51 0.43 14.26
N GLY A 18 -3.56 -0.33 14.80
CA GLY A 18 -2.72 -1.24 14.01
C GLY A 18 -3.55 -2.33 13.33
N LEU A 19 -4.48 -2.95 14.07
CA LEU A 19 -5.38 -3.97 13.53
C LEU A 19 -6.31 -3.41 12.46
N LEU A 20 -6.90 -2.24 12.70
CA LEU A 20 -7.72 -1.54 11.71
C LEU A 20 -6.91 -1.21 10.45
N GLY A 21 -5.67 -0.75 10.61
CA GLY A 21 -4.75 -0.50 9.50
C GLY A 21 -4.48 -1.76 8.68
N TYR A 22 -4.24 -2.89 9.35
CA TYR A 22 -4.04 -4.19 8.70
C TYR A 22 -5.27 -4.64 7.90
N VAL A 23 -6.47 -4.57 8.50
CA VAL A 23 -7.72 -4.92 7.79
C VAL A 23 -7.95 -3.98 6.60
N THR A 24 -7.68 -2.68 6.76
CA THR A 24 -7.78 -1.70 5.67
C THR A 24 -6.82 -2.04 4.54
N TYR A 25 -5.60 -2.47 4.87
CA TYR A 25 -4.61 -2.95 3.91
C TYR A 25 -5.12 -4.15 3.12
N ASP A 26 -5.62 -5.19 3.79
CA ASP A 26 -6.11 -6.41 3.14
C ASP A 26 -7.33 -6.13 2.24
N CYS A 27 -8.29 -5.34 2.73
CA CYS A 27 -9.45 -4.92 1.94
C CYS A 27 -9.04 -4.11 0.71
N THR A 28 -8.07 -3.20 0.86
CA THR A 28 -7.53 -2.42 -0.27
C THR A 28 -6.88 -3.36 -1.27
N HIS A 29 -6.02 -4.28 -0.81
CA HIS A 29 -5.35 -5.26 -1.67
C HIS A 29 -6.35 -6.07 -2.50
N TYR A 30 -7.38 -6.61 -1.83
CA TYR A 30 -8.45 -7.35 -2.49
C TYR A 30 -9.18 -6.50 -3.52
N TYR A 31 -9.50 -5.25 -3.18
CA TYR A 31 -10.16 -4.32 -4.09
C TYR A 31 -9.28 -3.94 -5.29
N LEU A 32 -7.96 -3.80 -5.13
CA LEU A 32 -7.06 -3.50 -6.24
C LEU A 32 -7.00 -4.66 -7.25
N HIS A 33 -7.04 -5.91 -6.77
CA HIS A 33 -7.12 -7.06 -7.67
C HIS A 33 -8.48 -7.18 -8.36
N HIS A 34 -9.58 -7.16 -7.59
CA HIS A 34 -10.89 -7.59 -8.09
C HIS A 34 -11.84 -6.44 -8.46
N GLY A 35 -11.63 -5.25 -7.90
CA GLY A 35 -12.42 -4.06 -8.18
C GLY A 35 -12.12 -3.44 -9.54
N LYS A 36 -12.95 -2.50 -9.98
CA LYS A 36 -12.74 -1.73 -11.22
C LYS A 36 -12.75 -0.22 -10.95
N PRO A 37 -11.78 0.31 -10.18
CA PRO A 37 -11.69 1.74 -9.95
C PRO A 37 -11.44 2.47 -11.27
N SER A 38 -12.35 3.37 -11.64
CA SER A 38 -12.34 4.04 -12.94
C SER A 38 -11.66 5.41 -12.91
N LYS A 39 -11.57 6.06 -11.75
CA LYS A 39 -10.95 7.39 -11.56
C LYS A 39 -10.38 7.54 -10.15
N GLY A 40 -9.47 8.50 -9.97
CA GLY A 40 -8.95 8.92 -8.68
C GLY A 40 -7.91 7.99 -8.07
N TYR A 41 -7.73 8.09 -6.75
CA TYR A 41 -6.62 7.45 -6.04
C TYR A 41 -6.63 5.91 -6.15
N GLY A 42 -7.82 5.28 -6.08
CA GLY A 42 -7.93 3.82 -6.24
C GLY A 42 -7.48 3.32 -7.60
N GLN A 43 -7.66 4.11 -8.67
CA GLN A 43 -7.16 3.75 -10.01
C GLN A 43 -5.63 3.84 -10.07
N ILE A 44 -5.05 4.87 -9.45
CA ILE A 44 -3.60 5.05 -9.35
C ILE A 44 -2.98 3.87 -8.59
N LEU A 45 -3.52 3.53 -7.42
CA LEU A 45 -3.08 2.39 -6.63
C LEU A 45 -3.24 1.07 -7.40
N LYS A 46 -4.35 0.87 -8.13
CA LYS A 46 -4.53 -0.34 -8.93
C LYS A 46 -3.45 -0.47 -9.99
N ARG A 47 -3.19 0.59 -10.76
CA ARG A 47 -2.12 0.58 -11.78
C ARG A 47 -0.76 0.31 -11.15
N TYR A 48 -0.48 0.95 -10.01
CA TYR A 48 0.75 0.76 -9.26
C TYR A 48 0.94 -0.71 -8.81
N HIS A 49 -0.08 -1.27 -8.17
CA HIS A 49 -0.07 -2.65 -7.67
C HIS A 49 0.00 -3.70 -8.78
N LEU A 50 -0.72 -3.47 -9.89
CA LEU A 50 -0.63 -4.37 -11.04
C LEU A 50 0.73 -4.28 -11.74
N ASN A 51 1.39 -3.11 -11.73
CA ASN A 51 2.76 -3.00 -12.22
C ASN A 51 3.74 -3.80 -11.35
N HIS A 52 3.54 -3.86 -10.02
CA HIS A 52 4.29 -4.76 -9.15
C HIS A 52 4.11 -6.21 -9.63
N HIS A 53 2.88 -6.70 -9.76
CA HIS A 53 2.65 -8.09 -10.18
C HIS A 53 3.13 -8.45 -11.58
N PHE A 54 3.01 -7.53 -12.56
CA PHE A 54 3.16 -7.87 -13.97
C PHE A 54 4.32 -7.19 -14.70
N LYS A 55 4.91 -6.12 -14.16
CA LYS A 55 6.03 -5.41 -14.80
C LYS A 55 7.33 -5.51 -14.00
N VAL A 56 7.30 -5.15 -12.71
CA VAL A 56 8.51 -5.00 -11.88
C VAL A 56 8.25 -5.51 -10.46
N GLN A 57 8.33 -6.83 -10.28
CA GLN A 57 7.98 -7.52 -9.01
C GLN A 57 8.93 -7.22 -7.85
N ASN A 58 10.14 -6.74 -8.11
CA ASN A 58 11.12 -6.36 -7.09
C ASN A 58 11.00 -4.89 -6.65
N LYS A 59 9.93 -4.19 -7.05
CA LYS A 59 9.62 -2.81 -6.68
C LYS A 59 8.12 -2.67 -6.41
N GLY A 60 7.73 -1.55 -5.80
CA GLY A 60 6.33 -1.20 -5.59
C GLY A 60 5.61 -2.06 -4.56
N PHE A 61 6.18 -2.15 -3.36
CA PHE A 61 5.68 -3.03 -2.30
C PHE A 61 4.46 -2.45 -1.55
N GLY A 62 4.24 -1.13 -1.63
CA GLY A 62 3.16 -0.43 -0.95
C GLY A 62 1.79 -0.67 -1.60
N ILE A 63 0.83 -1.16 -0.80
CA ILE A 63 -0.53 -1.43 -1.28
C ILE A 63 -1.48 -0.25 -1.03
N THR A 64 -1.45 0.31 0.18
CA THR A 64 -2.32 1.41 0.59
C THR A 64 -1.75 2.78 0.22
N SER A 65 -0.42 2.88 0.08
CA SER A 65 0.30 4.05 -0.41
C SER A 65 1.72 3.68 -0.83
N SER A 66 2.35 4.51 -1.67
CA SER A 66 3.75 4.34 -2.11
C SER A 66 4.77 5.07 -1.23
N ILE A 67 4.36 5.61 -0.07
CA ILE A 67 5.20 6.48 0.76
C ILE A 67 6.48 5.75 1.17
N TRP A 68 6.37 4.52 1.67
CA TRP A 68 7.52 3.74 2.09
C TRP A 68 8.40 3.30 0.92
N ASP A 69 7.84 3.12 -0.27
CA ASP A 69 8.65 2.84 -1.46
C ASP A 69 9.54 4.01 -1.87
N HIS A 70 9.13 5.25 -1.61
CA HIS A 70 10.02 6.40 -1.78
C HIS A 70 11.11 6.43 -0.71
N VAL A 71 10.74 6.18 0.56
CA VAL A 71 11.69 6.19 1.69
C VAL A 71 12.79 5.13 1.51
N PHE A 72 12.42 3.94 1.03
CA PHE A 72 13.36 2.82 0.88
C PHE A 72 13.90 2.65 -0.55
N GLY A 73 13.61 3.57 -1.47
CA GLY A 73 14.13 3.53 -2.85
C GLY A 73 13.56 2.40 -3.73
N THR A 74 12.42 1.83 -3.35
CA THR A 74 11.73 0.74 -4.06
C THR A 74 10.60 1.25 -4.95
N PHE A 75 10.43 2.57 -5.09
CA PHE A 75 9.46 3.15 -6.02
C PHE A 75 9.81 2.77 -7.47
N PRO A 76 8.86 2.22 -8.26
CA PRO A 76 9.10 1.87 -9.64
C PRO A 76 9.28 3.13 -10.48
N ALA A 77 10.36 3.19 -11.26
CA ALA A 77 10.54 4.26 -12.24
C ALA A 77 9.42 4.14 -13.29
N THR A 78 8.79 5.26 -13.65
CA THR A 78 7.82 5.29 -14.75
C THR A 78 8.50 4.78 -16.00
N GLN A 79 8.03 3.65 -16.56
CA GLN A 79 8.52 3.17 -17.84
C GLN A 79 8.08 4.17 -18.91
N VAL A 80 9.04 4.66 -19.71
CA VAL A 80 8.82 5.61 -20.83
C VAL A 80 7.77 5.09 -21.83
N SER A 81 7.52 3.78 -21.86
CA SER A 81 6.48 3.15 -22.68
C SER A 81 5.04 3.60 -22.38
N ASP A 82 4.79 4.21 -21.21
CA ASP A 82 3.47 4.72 -20.83
C ASP A 82 3.26 6.18 -21.29
N ILE A 83 4.28 6.86 -21.83
CA ILE A 83 4.18 8.23 -22.40
C ILE A 83 3.81 8.19 -23.89
N SER A 84 4.00 7.05 -24.55
CA SER A 84 3.78 6.88 -26.00
C SER A 84 2.46 6.18 -26.36
N ARG A 85 1.46 6.14 -25.48
CA ARG A 85 0.12 5.59 -25.75
C ARG A 85 -0.98 6.58 -25.40
#